data_AF-A0A849Z8I5-F1
#
_entry.id   AF-A0A849Z8I5-F1
#
_cell.length_a   1.000
_cell.length_b   1.000
_cell.length_c   1.000
_cell.angle_alpha   90.00
_cell.angle_beta   90.00
_cell.angle_gamma   90.00
#
_symmetry.space_group_name_H-M   'P 1'
#
loop_
_entity.id
_entity.type
_entity.pdbx_description
1 polymer ?
#
loop_
_entity_poly.entity_id
_entity_poly.type
_entity_poly.pdbx_seq_one_letter_code
_entity_poly.pdbx_strand_id
1 'polypeptide(L)'
;MKRAVALLVAAAGGCVVAGETSEVGKPCPCSETYECDQTTGTCRVPVSCSPQFSVQDFHAKWTTPESIRWDWVPLGDAAYHSSYRVIVGRNLDDVASGTGDVMVFDARINPELGGYDIPDQSGFELVSFTTTDGLSPATDFYGRLEVRDSAGCTFSTEPVKATTQPAPTHSVAIFDEELSGYASPCGMTPTLGCGLDGSACLKCSAQDSGLGRCIWDVDNPNTSDNENGWDNLYFVSQLDLAELDADAFASGRAFLELEIGVRSSTPVYYSEVDFIMRGEGCVDELGVCADYIDECLVEGKWFRRGGLIIRPRAEGYDKLQIPLSQFANDLGPMTRDRFVSPLLSGLRLGASFLYATEVDIDSITVRW
;
A
#
# COMPACT_ATOMS: atom_id res chain seq x y z
N MET A 1 -4.24 75.98 -61.90
CA MET A 1 -5.09 75.40 -60.83
C MET A 1 -4.19 74.84 -59.73
N LYS A 2 -4.10 75.51 -58.58
CA LYS A 2 -3.39 75.03 -57.39
C LYS A 2 -4.45 74.54 -56.40
N ARG A 3 -4.45 73.25 -56.05
CA ARG A 3 -5.31 72.70 -54.99
C ARG A 3 -4.46 72.54 -53.73
N ALA A 4 -4.90 73.23 -52.68
CA ALA A 4 -4.37 73.08 -51.33
C ALA A 4 -4.87 71.77 -50.72
N VAL A 5 -3.98 71.03 -50.06
CA VAL A 5 -4.29 69.88 -49.22
C VAL A 5 -4.19 70.34 -47.78
N ALA A 6 -5.31 70.34 -47.06
CA ALA A 6 -5.37 70.60 -45.63
C ALA A 6 -5.11 69.28 -44.87
N LEU A 7 -4.05 69.24 -44.07
CA LEU A 7 -3.80 68.18 -43.10
C LEU A 7 -4.66 68.44 -41.85
N LEU A 8 -5.60 67.54 -41.55
CA LEU A 8 -6.25 67.45 -40.25
C LEU A 8 -5.45 66.47 -39.37
N VAL A 9 -4.82 66.98 -38.32
CA VAL A 9 -4.23 66.18 -37.24
C VAL A 9 -5.28 66.07 -36.14
N ALA A 10 -5.87 64.88 -35.98
CA ALA A 10 -6.77 64.56 -34.88
C ALA A 10 -5.96 63.92 -33.74
N ALA A 11 -5.76 64.66 -32.65
CA ALA A 11 -5.19 64.15 -31.42
C ALA A 11 -6.28 63.45 -30.60
N ALA A 12 -6.30 62.11 -30.64
CA ALA A 12 -7.11 61.30 -29.73
C ALA A 12 -6.27 60.98 -28.48
N GLY A 13 -6.43 61.78 -27.43
CA GLY A 13 -5.91 61.47 -26.09
C GLY A 13 -6.82 60.43 -25.42
N GLY A 14 -6.48 59.15 -25.55
CA GLY A 14 -7.07 58.09 -24.74
C GLY A 14 -6.44 58.09 -23.35
N CYS A 15 -7.19 58.49 -22.33
CA CYS A 15 -6.85 58.17 -20.94
C CYS A 15 -6.96 56.66 -20.77
N VAL A 16 -5.82 55.96 -20.80
CA VAL A 16 -5.73 54.60 -20.24
C VAL A 16 -5.80 54.77 -18.74
N VAL A 17 -6.93 54.40 -18.13
CA VAL A 17 -7.03 54.25 -16.68
C VAL A 17 -6.20 53.03 -16.32
N ALA A 18 -4.91 53.26 -16.06
CA ALA A 18 -4.01 52.28 -15.49
C ALA A 18 -4.38 52.12 -14.01
N GLY A 19 -4.88 50.94 -13.66
CA GLY A 19 -5.15 50.57 -12.28
C GLY A 19 -6.42 49.74 -12.19
N GLU A 20 -6.29 48.42 -12.37
CA GLU A 20 -7.20 47.50 -11.71
C GLU A 20 -7.18 47.86 -10.22
N THR A 21 -8.25 48.49 -9.75
CA THR A 21 -8.33 48.90 -8.35
C THR A 21 -8.45 47.64 -7.50
N SER A 22 -7.33 47.22 -6.93
CA SER A 22 -7.24 46.09 -6.00
C SER A 22 -8.46 46.05 -5.07
N GLU A 23 -9.12 44.90 -4.98
CA GLU A 23 -10.28 44.70 -4.10
C GLU A 23 -9.88 44.24 -2.70
N VAL A 24 -8.57 44.06 -2.42
CA VAL A 24 -8.10 43.63 -1.10
C VAL A 24 -8.58 44.59 -0.01
N GLY A 25 -9.26 44.05 1.00
CA GLY A 25 -9.84 44.79 2.12
C GLY A 25 -11.20 45.43 1.86
N LYS A 26 -11.78 45.31 0.65
CA LYS A 26 -13.15 45.78 0.39
C LYS A 26 -14.18 44.82 0.99
N PRO A 27 -15.39 45.29 1.39
CA PRO A 27 -16.44 44.40 1.88
C PRO A 27 -16.92 43.42 0.82
N CYS A 28 -17.26 42.20 1.22
CA CYS A 28 -17.84 41.20 0.31
C CYS A 28 -19.23 41.64 -0.20
N PRO A 29 -19.70 41.17 -1.39
CA PRO A 29 -19.11 40.14 -2.25
C PRO A 29 -17.95 40.63 -3.11
N CYS A 30 -17.00 39.73 -3.38
CA CYS A 30 -15.79 40.00 -4.16
C CYS A 30 -16.01 39.68 -5.65
N SER A 31 -15.21 40.30 -6.52
CA SER A 31 -15.14 39.89 -7.93
C SER A 31 -14.52 38.50 -8.11
N GLU A 32 -14.64 37.93 -9.32
CA GLU A 32 -14.25 36.54 -9.65
C GLU A 32 -12.77 36.19 -9.33
N THR A 33 -11.89 37.18 -9.20
CA THR A 33 -10.46 36.99 -8.93
C THR A 33 -10.08 37.16 -7.46
N TYR A 34 -11.05 37.34 -6.55
CA TYR A 34 -10.86 37.55 -5.12
C TYR A 34 -11.75 36.61 -4.30
N GLU A 35 -11.29 36.17 -3.14
CA GLU A 35 -12.12 35.41 -2.20
C GLU A 35 -12.53 36.26 -1.00
N CYS A 36 -13.74 36.02 -0.49
CA CYS A 36 -14.22 36.65 0.73
C CYS A 36 -13.61 35.97 1.95
N ASP A 37 -12.80 36.70 2.72
CA ASP A 37 -12.36 36.26 4.05
C ASP A 37 -13.56 36.31 5.00
N GLN A 38 -14.10 35.14 5.33
CA GLN A 38 -15.26 34.99 6.20
C GLN A 38 -15.03 35.58 7.61
N THR A 39 -13.78 35.68 8.06
CA THR A 39 -13.45 36.17 9.41
C THR A 39 -13.54 37.69 9.46
N THR A 40 -13.06 38.36 8.41
CA THR A 40 -13.00 39.83 8.36
C THR A 40 -14.14 40.45 7.58
N GLY A 41 -14.89 39.65 6.80
CA GLY A 41 -15.93 40.12 5.89
C GLY A 41 -15.39 40.94 4.72
N THR A 42 -14.12 40.74 4.35
CA THR A 42 -13.44 41.50 3.30
C THR A 42 -12.79 40.63 2.25
N CYS A 43 -12.63 41.18 1.05
CA CYS A 43 -12.01 40.52 -0.08
C CYS A 43 -10.50 40.42 0.13
N ARG A 44 -9.93 39.28 -0.25
CA ARG A 44 -8.48 39.06 -0.29
C ARG A 44 -8.12 38.37 -1.60
N VAL A 45 -6.87 38.54 -2.03
CA VAL A 45 -6.36 37.78 -3.17
C VAL A 45 -6.47 36.30 -2.79
N PRO A 46 -7.01 35.43 -3.66
CA PRO A 46 -6.99 34.00 -3.42
C PRO A 46 -5.53 33.66 -3.19
N VAL A 47 -5.23 33.00 -2.07
CA VAL A 47 -3.85 32.64 -1.77
C VAL A 47 -3.39 31.73 -2.89
N SER A 48 -2.56 32.24 -3.81
CA SER A 48 -1.92 31.43 -4.83
C SER A 48 -0.91 30.55 -4.11
N CYS A 49 -1.40 29.42 -3.62
CA CYS A 49 -0.60 28.46 -2.90
C CYS A 49 0.26 27.74 -3.95
N SER A 50 1.57 28.01 -3.96
CA SER A 50 2.51 27.25 -4.79
C SER A 50 3.01 26.08 -3.95
N PRO A 51 2.69 24.83 -4.30
CA PRO A 51 3.12 23.69 -3.52
C PRO A 51 4.65 23.63 -3.44
N GLN A 52 5.17 23.49 -2.22
CA GLN A 52 6.61 23.35 -1.95
C GLN A 52 7.07 21.89 -2.04
N PHE A 53 6.10 20.98 -2.12
CA PHE A 53 6.29 19.55 -2.23
C PHE A 53 5.42 19.01 -3.37
N SER A 54 5.95 18.09 -4.15
CA SER A 54 5.26 17.49 -5.29
C SER A 54 5.70 16.03 -5.47
N VAL A 55 5.17 15.38 -6.49
CA VAL A 55 5.58 14.02 -6.87
C VAL A 55 5.74 13.96 -8.38
N GLN A 56 6.46 12.96 -8.87
CA GLN A 56 6.54 12.61 -10.28
C GLN A 56 6.26 11.13 -10.48
N ASP A 57 6.06 10.73 -11.74
CA ASP A 57 5.95 9.33 -12.17
C ASP A 57 4.88 8.53 -11.40
N PHE A 58 3.73 9.16 -11.12
CA PHE A 58 2.60 8.45 -10.53
C PHE A 58 2.05 7.46 -11.57
N HIS A 59 2.03 6.16 -11.25
CA HIS A 59 1.54 5.12 -12.14
C HIS A 59 1.06 3.88 -11.38
N ALA A 60 0.26 3.04 -12.03
CA ALA A 60 -0.08 1.72 -11.49
C ALA A 60 1.08 0.75 -11.75
N LYS A 61 1.66 0.23 -10.67
CA LYS A 61 2.79 -0.70 -10.72
C LYS A 61 2.34 -2.12 -11.07
N TRP A 62 1.27 -2.58 -10.45
CA TRP A 62 0.62 -3.85 -10.71
C TRP A 62 -0.85 -3.80 -10.30
N THR A 63 -1.64 -4.73 -10.82
CA THR A 63 -3.03 -4.92 -10.46
C THR A 63 -3.28 -6.39 -10.14
N THR A 64 -4.26 -6.64 -9.28
CA THR A 64 -4.86 -7.94 -9.00
C THR A 64 -6.37 -7.82 -9.29
N PRO A 65 -7.19 -8.84 -9.01
CA PRO A 65 -8.62 -8.73 -9.24
C PRO A 65 -9.30 -7.65 -8.38
N GLU A 66 -8.84 -7.44 -7.15
CA GLU A 66 -9.49 -6.51 -6.21
C GLU A 66 -8.58 -5.37 -5.73
N SER A 67 -7.34 -5.31 -6.21
CA SER A 67 -6.36 -4.30 -5.77
C SER A 67 -5.52 -3.71 -6.89
N ILE A 68 -5.04 -2.49 -6.67
CA ILE A 68 -4.06 -1.80 -7.52
C ILE A 68 -2.97 -1.24 -6.61
N ARG A 69 -1.70 -1.48 -6.95
CA ARG A 69 -0.58 -0.76 -6.36
C ARG A 69 -0.23 0.44 -7.22
N TRP A 70 -0.16 1.59 -6.57
CA TRP A 70 0.27 2.84 -7.16
C TRP A 70 1.65 3.20 -6.65
N ASP A 71 2.58 3.53 -7.54
CA ASP A 71 3.93 3.98 -7.22
C ASP A 71 4.11 5.43 -7.68
N TRP A 72 4.99 6.18 -7.00
CA TRP A 72 5.41 7.54 -7.36
C TRP A 72 6.82 7.83 -6.84
N VAL A 73 7.39 8.95 -7.28
CA VAL A 73 8.66 9.48 -6.77
C VAL A 73 8.40 10.84 -6.09
N PRO A 74 8.55 10.94 -4.76
CA PRO A 74 8.47 12.20 -4.04
C PRO A 74 9.52 13.22 -4.51
N LEU A 75 9.10 14.48 -4.67
CA LEU A 75 9.93 15.61 -5.05
C LEU A 75 9.80 16.74 -4.03
N GLY A 76 10.88 17.01 -3.30
CA GLY A 76 10.93 18.09 -2.32
C GLY A 76 11.71 17.68 -1.06
N ASP A 77 11.76 18.60 -0.11
CA ASP A 77 12.28 18.32 1.23
C ASP A 77 11.16 17.71 2.10
N ALA A 78 11.48 16.67 2.87
CA ALA A 78 10.59 16.05 3.83
C ALA A 78 9.93 17.06 4.78
N ALA A 79 10.63 18.14 5.14
CA ALA A 79 10.12 19.20 6.00
C ALA A 79 8.90 19.96 5.41
N TYR A 80 8.71 19.88 4.09
CA TYR A 80 7.56 20.46 3.41
C TYR A 80 6.42 19.47 3.20
N HIS A 81 6.60 18.18 3.44
CA HIS A 81 5.52 17.21 3.30
C HIS A 81 4.53 17.31 4.47
N SER A 82 3.22 17.17 4.18
CA SER A 82 2.20 16.97 5.21
C SER A 82 1.46 15.64 5.06
N SER A 83 0.89 15.34 3.90
CA SER A 83 0.20 14.05 3.67
C SER A 83 -0.03 13.77 2.19
N TYR A 84 -0.15 12.49 1.85
CA TYR A 84 -0.62 11.98 0.58
C TYR A 84 -2.12 11.64 0.63
N ARG A 85 -2.76 11.60 -0.55
CA ARG A 85 -4.12 11.12 -0.75
C ARG A 85 -4.27 10.54 -2.15
N VAL A 86 -4.77 9.31 -2.27
CA VAL A 86 -5.06 8.68 -3.56
C VAL A 86 -6.56 8.64 -3.78
N ILE A 87 -7.01 9.20 -4.90
CA ILE A 87 -8.41 9.22 -5.32
C ILE A 87 -8.56 8.22 -6.45
N VAL A 88 -9.47 7.25 -6.30
CA VAL A 88 -9.71 6.18 -7.28
C VAL A 88 -11.18 6.15 -7.67
N GLY A 89 -11.48 6.07 -8.96
CA GLY A 89 -12.85 6.00 -9.46
C GLY A 89 -12.92 5.43 -10.86
N ARG A 90 -14.13 5.07 -11.31
CA ARG A 90 -14.34 4.49 -12.66
C ARG A 90 -14.52 5.56 -13.75
N ASN A 91 -14.85 6.78 -13.36
CA ASN A 91 -15.03 7.91 -14.26
C ASN A 91 -13.82 8.84 -14.16
N LEU A 92 -13.23 9.19 -15.31
CA LEU A 92 -12.04 10.04 -15.39
C LEU A 92 -12.30 11.45 -14.85
N ASP A 93 -13.44 12.06 -15.21
CA ASP A 93 -13.76 13.45 -14.83
C ASP A 93 -14.00 13.56 -13.32
N ASP A 94 -14.68 12.57 -12.73
CA ASP A 94 -14.91 12.48 -11.28
C ASP A 94 -13.59 12.36 -10.50
N VAL A 95 -12.64 11.55 -10.99
CA VAL A 95 -11.30 11.44 -10.39
C VAL A 95 -10.48 12.72 -10.60
N ALA A 96 -10.59 13.35 -11.78
CA ALA A 96 -9.93 14.60 -12.12
C ALA A 96 -10.47 15.81 -11.34
N SER A 97 -11.71 15.79 -10.88
CA SER A 97 -12.25 16.82 -9.99
C SER A 97 -12.15 16.44 -8.52
N GLY A 98 -12.01 15.15 -8.20
CA GLY A 98 -12.14 14.63 -6.83
C GLY A 98 -13.58 14.70 -6.31
N THR A 99 -14.57 14.62 -7.20
CA THR A 99 -16.00 14.68 -6.88
C THR A 99 -16.75 13.50 -7.47
N GLY A 100 -17.99 13.25 -7.05
CA GLY A 100 -18.80 12.16 -7.62
C GLY A 100 -18.55 10.83 -6.92
N ASP A 101 -18.58 9.73 -7.69
CA ASP A 101 -18.42 8.36 -7.18
C ASP A 101 -16.93 7.95 -7.19
N VAL A 102 -16.20 8.46 -6.19
CA VAL A 102 -14.77 8.18 -5.99
C VAL A 102 -14.52 7.58 -4.61
N MET A 103 -13.58 6.65 -4.56
CA MET A 103 -12.96 6.15 -3.33
C MET A 103 -11.75 7.02 -3.01
N VAL A 104 -11.61 7.41 -1.75
CA VAL A 104 -10.51 8.26 -1.28
C VAL A 104 -9.71 7.49 -0.26
N PHE A 105 -8.46 7.20 -0.57
CA PHE A 105 -7.49 6.56 0.31
C PHE A 105 -6.58 7.65 0.89
N ASP A 106 -6.63 7.82 2.20
CA ASP A 106 -5.82 8.78 2.97
C ASP A 106 -5.21 8.10 4.19
N ALA A 107 -4.50 8.85 5.04
CA ALA A 107 -3.84 8.35 6.25
C ALA A 107 -4.76 7.60 7.25
N ARG A 108 -6.08 7.72 7.12
CA ARG A 108 -7.03 6.97 7.97
C ARG A 108 -7.29 5.57 7.44
N ILE A 109 -7.25 5.41 6.12
CA ILE A 109 -7.45 4.13 5.45
C ILE A 109 -6.09 3.46 5.26
N ASN A 110 -5.12 4.18 4.73
CA ASN A 110 -3.76 3.74 4.44
C ASN A 110 -2.78 4.62 5.26
N PRO A 111 -2.41 4.22 6.49
CA PRO A 111 -1.65 5.05 7.44
C PRO A 111 -0.33 5.62 6.92
N GLU A 112 0.34 4.92 6.00
CA GLU A 112 1.56 5.40 5.36
C GLU A 112 1.37 6.71 4.61
N LEU A 113 0.16 6.97 4.10
CA LEU A 113 -0.13 8.22 3.38
C LEU A 113 -0.07 9.44 4.31
N GLY A 114 0.06 9.26 5.63
CA GLY A 114 0.30 10.35 6.58
C GLY A 114 1.78 10.74 6.75
N GLY A 115 2.73 9.90 6.32
CA GLY A 115 4.16 10.10 6.50
C GLY A 115 4.88 10.42 5.19
N TYR A 116 6.00 11.15 5.27
CA TYR A 116 6.94 11.25 4.15
C TYR A 116 7.79 9.98 4.11
N ASP A 117 8.27 9.59 5.27
CA ASP A 117 8.95 8.35 5.58
C ASP A 117 8.18 7.60 6.67
N ILE A 118 8.32 6.29 6.68
CA ILE A 118 7.76 5.40 7.68
C ILE A 118 8.87 4.55 8.30
N PRO A 119 8.79 4.21 9.59
CA PRO A 119 9.76 3.31 10.20
C PRO A 119 9.80 1.96 9.47
N ASP A 120 11.00 1.50 9.10
CA ASP A 120 11.26 0.17 8.54
C ASP A 120 12.35 -0.55 9.35
N GLN A 121 12.79 -1.72 8.87
CA GLN A 121 13.87 -2.48 9.53
C GLN A 121 15.25 -1.83 9.37
N SER A 122 15.44 -0.95 8.38
CA SER A 122 16.71 -0.27 8.12
C SER A 122 16.77 1.14 8.71
N GLY A 123 15.71 1.56 9.40
CA GLY A 123 15.50 2.88 9.98
C GLY A 123 14.20 3.50 9.47
N PHE A 124 14.23 4.02 8.25
CA PHE A 124 13.09 4.67 7.62
C PHE A 124 13.01 4.37 6.12
N GLU A 125 11.81 4.03 5.64
CA GLU A 125 11.50 3.86 4.21
C GLU A 125 10.71 5.06 3.69
N LEU A 126 11.10 5.57 2.53
CA LEU A 126 10.37 6.64 1.84
C LEU A 126 9.00 6.13 1.35
N VAL A 127 7.93 6.82 1.73
CA VAL A 127 6.58 6.54 1.23
C VAL A 127 6.51 6.93 -0.25
N SER A 128 6.61 5.91 -1.09
CA SER A 128 6.68 6.02 -2.56
C SER A 128 5.64 5.14 -3.26
N PHE A 129 4.76 4.51 -2.49
CA PHE A 129 3.68 3.70 -3.02
C PHE A 129 2.54 3.58 -2.03
N THR A 130 1.39 3.10 -2.53
CA THR A 130 0.29 2.60 -1.70
C THR A 130 -0.49 1.54 -2.47
N THR A 131 -1.29 0.75 -1.76
CA THR A 131 -2.21 -0.22 -2.37
C THR A 131 -3.64 0.20 -2.08
N THR A 132 -4.45 0.29 -3.14
CA THR A 132 -5.90 0.49 -3.03
C THR A 132 -6.59 -0.83 -3.29
N ASP A 133 -7.48 -1.24 -2.40
CA ASP A 133 -8.18 -2.53 -2.39
C ASP A 133 -9.71 -2.36 -2.41
N GLY A 134 -10.44 -3.48 -2.35
CA GLY A 134 -11.91 -3.48 -2.42
C GLY A 134 -12.46 -3.09 -3.80
N LEU A 135 -11.62 -3.19 -4.83
CA LEU A 135 -11.96 -2.85 -6.20
C LEU A 135 -12.71 -4.02 -6.86
N SER A 136 -13.51 -3.72 -7.87
CA SER A 136 -14.19 -4.77 -8.64
C SER A 136 -13.25 -5.38 -9.68
N PRO A 137 -13.32 -6.70 -9.93
CA PRO A 137 -12.49 -7.36 -10.94
C PRO A 137 -12.85 -6.93 -12.37
N ALA A 138 -11.89 -7.12 -13.28
CA ALA A 138 -12.00 -6.81 -14.72
C ALA A 138 -12.57 -5.41 -15.00
N THR A 139 -12.18 -4.42 -14.20
CA THR A 139 -12.76 -3.07 -14.22
C THR A 139 -11.69 -2.02 -14.45
N ASP A 140 -11.99 -1.07 -15.31
CA ASP A 140 -11.16 0.11 -15.52
C ASP A 140 -11.35 1.11 -14.36
N PHE A 141 -10.24 1.51 -13.77
CA PHE A 141 -10.16 2.56 -12.75
C PHE A 141 -9.17 3.64 -13.18
N TYR A 142 -9.41 4.85 -12.69
CA TYR A 142 -8.52 5.98 -12.78
C TYR A 142 -8.08 6.34 -11.36
N GLY A 143 -6.77 6.50 -11.17
CA GLY A 143 -6.17 6.95 -9.93
C GLY A 143 -5.62 8.36 -10.10
N ARG A 144 -5.70 9.19 -9.06
CA ARG A 144 -4.99 10.48 -8.95
C ARG A 144 -4.33 10.56 -7.58
N LEU A 145 -3.08 10.99 -7.55
CA LEU A 145 -2.39 11.31 -6.31
C LEU A 145 -2.43 12.81 -6.03
N GLU A 146 -2.79 13.13 -4.80
CA GLU A 146 -2.67 14.48 -4.26
C GLU A 146 -1.70 14.48 -3.10
N VAL A 147 -0.93 15.55 -3.00
CA VAL A 147 0.01 15.77 -1.90
C VAL A 147 -0.24 17.13 -1.31
N ARG A 148 -0.41 17.15 0.01
CA ARG A 148 -0.52 18.36 0.79
C ARG A 148 0.83 18.68 1.40
N ASP A 149 1.27 19.92 1.26
CA ASP A 149 2.49 20.41 1.91
C ASP A 149 2.19 20.99 3.30
N SER A 150 3.25 21.28 4.06
CA SER A 150 3.16 21.85 5.42
C SER A 150 2.66 23.30 5.45
N ALA A 151 2.65 24.00 4.30
CA ALA A 151 2.00 25.30 4.12
C ALA A 151 0.49 25.17 3.82
N GLY A 152 0.00 23.94 3.63
CA GLY A 152 -1.39 23.62 3.33
C GLY A 152 -1.75 23.68 1.84
N CYS A 153 -0.78 23.92 0.95
CA CYS A 153 -0.98 23.85 -0.49
C CYS A 153 -1.15 22.41 -0.95
N THR A 154 -1.89 22.19 -2.04
CA THR A 154 -2.08 20.87 -2.64
C THR A 154 -1.47 20.83 -4.04
N PHE A 155 -0.64 19.83 -4.27
CA PHE A 155 -0.23 19.39 -5.60
C PHE A 155 -1.08 18.19 -6.00
N SER A 156 -1.50 18.12 -7.27
CA SER A 156 -2.27 16.99 -7.80
C SER A 156 -1.62 16.50 -9.09
N THR A 157 -1.51 15.19 -9.25
CA THR A 157 -1.10 14.58 -10.52
C THR A 157 -2.24 14.62 -11.53
N GLU A 158 -1.92 14.40 -12.80
CA GLU A 158 -2.93 13.97 -13.77
C GLU A 158 -3.46 12.56 -13.39
N PRO A 159 -4.73 12.24 -13.68
CA PRO A 159 -5.25 10.90 -13.46
C PRO A 159 -4.58 9.86 -14.37
N VAL A 160 -4.34 8.66 -13.83
CA VAL A 160 -3.75 7.52 -14.54
C VAL A 160 -4.71 6.35 -14.55
N LYS A 161 -4.87 5.72 -15.72
CA LYS A 161 -5.73 4.55 -15.89
C LYS A 161 -5.02 3.27 -15.49
N ALA A 162 -5.74 2.38 -14.82
CA ALA A 162 -5.36 1.00 -14.56
C ALA A 162 -6.58 0.08 -14.68
N THR A 163 -6.35 -1.20 -14.98
CA THR A 163 -7.43 -2.19 -15.10
C THR A 163 -7.16 -3.33 -14.13
N THR A 164 -8.11 -3.59 -13.23
CA THR A 164 -8.04 -4.76 -12.35
C THR A 164 -8.18 -6.04 -13.17
N GLN A 165 -7.59 -7.12 -12.68
CA GLN A 165 -7.60 -8.39 -13.37
C GLN A 165 -8.97 -9.09 -13.27
N PRO A 166 -9.28 -10.04 -14.17
CA PRO A 166 -10.44 -10.91 -13.98
C PRO A 166 -10.37 -11.67 -12.66
N ALA A 167 -11.54 -12.03 -12.11
CA ALA A 167 -11.58 -12.92 -10.94
C ALA A 167 -10.84 -14.24 -11.25
N PRO A 168 -10.09 -14.79 -10.28
CA PRO A 168 -9.35 -16.03 -10.48
C PRO A 168 -10.34 -17.19 -10.65
N THR A 169 -9.92 -18.21 -11.37
CA THR A 169 -10.73 -19.41 -11.63
C THR A 169 -10.21 -20.64 -10.92
N HIS A 170 -8.98 -20.58 -10.43
CA HIS A 170 -8.33 -21.64 -9.68
C HIS A 170 -7.78 -21.08 -8.37
N SER A 171 -7.69 -21.94 -7.37
CA SER A 171 -7.09 -21.60 -6.08
C SER A 171 -6.58 -22.83 -5.37
N VAL A 172 -5.50 -22.66 -4.60
CA VAL A 172 -4.98 -23.65 -3.66
C VAL A 172 -4.83 -22.97 -2.31
N ALA A 173 -5.59 -23.45 -1.32
CA ALA A 173 -5.47 -22.99 0.05
C ALA A 173 -4.15 -23.48 0.64
N ILE A 174 -3.39 -22.55 1.20
CA ILE A 174 -2.22 -22.80 2.04
C ILE A 174 -2.63 -22.87 3.51
N PHE A 175 -3.65 -22.11 3.90
CA PHE A 175 -4.29 -22.22 5.19
C PHE A 175 -5.77 -21.91 4.97
N ASP A 176 -6.60 -22.88 5.35
CA ASP A 176 -8.04 -22.73 5.51
C ASP A 176 -8.47 -23.46 6.79
N GLU A 177 -9.75 -23.37 7.12
CA GLU A 177 -10.34 -23.83 8.39
C GLU A 177 -10.04 -25.30 8.74
N GLU A 178 -9.67 -26.13 7.76
CA GLU A 178 -9.23 -27.50 7.97
C GLU A 178 -7.77 -27.53 8.43
N LEU A 179 -7.57 -27.57 9.75
CA LEU A 179 -6.27 -27.59 10.45
C LEU A 179 -5.35 -28.80 10.11
N SER A 180 -5.58 -29.54 9.04
CA SER A 180 -4.75 -30.67 8.63
C SER A 180 -3.73 -30.27 7.56
N GLY A 181 -2.46 -30.64 7.78
CA GLY A 181 -1.40 -30.50 6.77
C GLY A 181 -0.37 -29.40 7.01
N TYR A 182 -0.44 -28.68 8.14
CA TYR A 182 0.43 -27.55 8.46
C TYR A 182 1.00 -27.65 9.88
N ALA A 183 2.21 -27.11 10.06
CA ALA A 183 2.84 -26.94 11.35
C ALA A 183 2.66 -25.47 11.74
N SER A 184 1.91 -25.25 12.82
CA SER A 184 1.64 -23.89 13.31
C SER A 184 2.96 -23.19 13.65
N PRO A 185 3.13 -21.90 13.31
CA PRO A 185 4.26 -21.10 13.77
C PRO A 185 4.40 -21.19 15.28
N CYS A 186 5.63 -21.21 15.76
CA CYS A 186 5.90 -20.91 17.17
C CYS A 186 5.31 -19.52 17.48
N GLY A 187 4.38 -19.43 18.44
CA GLY A 187 3.72 -18.15 18.79
C GLY A 187 2.38 -17.88 18.11
N MET A 188 1.98 -18.67 17.09
CA MET A 188 0.62 -18.65 16.56
C MET A 188 -0.14 -19.90 17.00
N THR A 189 -1.38 -19.71 17.46
CA THR A 189 -2.24 -20.81 17.91
C THR A 189 -3.51 -20.86 17.06
N PRO A 190 -3.83 -22.02 16.46
CA PRO A 190 -5.13 -22.24 15.84
C PRO A 190 -6.24 -22.00 16.87
N THR A 191 -7.09 -21.02 16.61
CA THR A 191 -8.17 -20.61 17.52
C THR A 191 -9.50 -20.71 16.79
N LEU A 192 -10.49 -21.37 17.39
CA LEU A 192 -11.84 -21.48 16.82
C LEU A 192 -12.63 -20.18 17.06
N GLY A 193 -13.47 -19.78 16.10
CA GLY A 193 -14.39 -18.66 16.29
C GLY A 193 -13.78 -17.27 16.10
N CYS A 194 -12.53 -17.19 15.65
CA CYS A 194 -11.89 -15.90 15.37
C CYS A 194 -11.89 -15.53 13.90
N GLY A 195 -12.13 -16.47 12.99
CA GLY A 195 -12.21 -16.23 11.55
C GLY A 195 -13.37 -15.32 11.14
N LEU A 196 -13.35 -14.84 9.88
CA LEU A 196 -14.32 -13.86 9.37
C LEU A 196 -15.77 -14.29 9.53
N ASP A 197 -16.05 -15.58 9.38
CA ASP A 197 -17.36 -16.21 9.46
C ASP A 197 -17.54 -17.05 10.74
N GLY A 198 -16.63 -16.91 11.70
CA GLY A 198 -16.59 -17.71 12.92
C GLY A 198 -15.82 -19.03 12.79
N SER A 199 -15.05 -19.20 11.72
CA SER A 199 -14.15 -20.32 11.53
C SER A 199 -12.87 -20.24 12.37
N ALA A 200 -11.96 -21.20 12.13
CA ALA A 200 -10.66 -21.25 12.77
C ALA A 200 -9.69 -20.26 12.12
N CYS A 201 -8.96 -19.49 12.91
CA CYS A 201 -7.88 -18.62 12.43
C CYS A 201 -6.55 -18.96 13.13
N LEU A 202 -5.43 -18.61 12.51
CA LEU A 202 -4.14 -18.57 13.20
C LEU A 202 -4.06 -17.26 13.99
N LYS A 203 -4.04 -17.37 15.31
CA LYS A 203 -4.06 -16.23 16.20
C LYS A 203 -2.72 -16.04 16.89
N CYS A 204 -2.22 -14.81 16.87
CA CYS A 204 -1.12 -14.35 17.69
C CYS A 204 -1.58 -13.21 18.59
N SER A 205 -1.28 -13.27 19.89
CA SER A 205 -1.57 -12.19 20.84
C SER A 205 -0.34 -11.81 21.64
N ALA A 206 -0.06 -10.51 21.67
CA ALA A 206 0.96 -9.90 22.48
C ALA A 206 0.85 -10.19 23.99
N GLN A 207 -0.34 -10.54 24.48
CA GLN A 207 -0.55 -10.83 25.90
C GLN A 207 -0.05 -12.21 26.29
N ASP A 208 -0.08 -13.18 25.37
CA ASP A 208 0.27 -14.58 25.66
C ASP A 208 1.79 -14.82 25.70
N SER A 209 2.57 -13.90 25.13
CA SER A 209 4.06 -13.94 25.17
C SER A 209 4.67 -13.39 26.46
N GLY A 210 3.86 -12.88 27.40
CA GLY A 210 4.33 -12.30 28.66
C GLY A 210 5.11 -10.98 28.53
N LEU A 211 5.40 -10.53 27.31
CA LEU A 211 6.22 -9.35 27.00
C LEU A 211 5.49 -8.29 26.15
N GLY A 212 4.20 -8.49 25.82
CA GLY A 212 3.39 -7.47 25.14
C GLY A 212 3.68 -7.36 23.63
N ARG A 213 4.19 -8.42 23.00
CA ARG A 213 4.47 -8.49 21.56
C ARG A 213 3.96 -9.81 20.98
N CYS A 214 3.17 -9.73 19.91
CA CYS A 214 3.14 -10.83 18.96
C CYS A 214 4.55 -10.92 18.42
N ILE A 215 5.13 -12.12 18.35
CA ILE A 215 6.38 -12.33 17.65
C ILE A 215 7.63 -11.81 18.40
N TRP A 216 8.24 -12.70 19.20
CA TRP A 216 9.55 -12.50 19.80
C TRP A 216 10.35 -13.80 19.69
N ASP A 217 11.56 -13.73 19.17
CA ASP A 217 12.51 -14.83 19.24
C ASP A 217 12.98 -14.99 20.70
N VAL A 218 12.33 -15.92 21.41
CA VAL A 218 12.60 -16.19 22.83
C VAL A 218 13.94 -16.89 23.06
N ASP A 219 14.58 -17.41 22.01
CA ASP A 219 15.72 -18.32 22.17
C ASP A 219 17.07 -17.61 22.23
N ASN A 220 17.16 -16.31 21.90
CA ASN A 220 18.42 -15.57 22.03
C ASN A 220 18.28 -14.12 22.49
N PRO A 221 17.98 -13.81 23.76
CA PRO A 221 17.81 -12.45 24.27
C PRO A 221 19.05 -11.53 24.18
N ASN A 222 20.21 -12.03 23.72
CA ASN A 222 21.49 -11.31 23.71
C ASN A 222 22.07 -11.02 22.32
N THR A 223 21.42 -11.43 21.23
CA THR A 223 21.85 -10.99 19.89
C THR A 223 21.23 -9.64 19.55
N SER A 224 22.05 -8.71 19.07
CA SER A 224 21.60 -7.48 18.39
C SER A 224 20.74 -7.76 17.15
N ASP A 225 20.57 -9.02 16.78
CA ASP A 225 19.76 -9.49 15.65
C ASP A 225 18.29 -9.73 16.06
N ASN A 226 17.94 -9.52 17.33
CA ASN A 226 16.58 -9.64 17.89
C ASN A 226 15.62 -8.51 17.48
N GLU A 227 16.04 -7.63 16.56
CA GLU A 227 15.25 -6.47 16.18
C GLU A 227 14.08 -6.83 15.24
N ASN A 228 14.04 -8.05 14.71
CA ASN A 228 13.03 -8.43 13.74
C ASN A 228 12.19 -9.59 14.27
N GLY A 229 11.05 -9.27 14.88
CA GLY A 229 10.04 -10.27 15.24
C GLY A 229 9.43 -10.87 13.98
N TRP A 230 9.80 -12.11 13.67
CA TRP A 230 9.19 -12.88 12.59
C TRP A 230 8.55 -14.19 13.08
N ASP A 231 7.34 -14.48 12.60
CA ASP A 231 6.71 -15.80 12.76
C ASP A 231 6.66 -16.52 11.41
N ASN A 232 6.97 -17.82 11.44
CA ASN A 232 7.05 -18.67 10.26
C ASN A 232 5.96 -19.74 10.28
N LEU A 233 5.06 -19.74 9.30
CA LEU A 233 4.15 -20.84 9.02
C LEU A 233 4.86 -21.86 8.15
N TYR A 234 4.97 -23.10 8.62
CA TYR A 234 5.62 -24.18 7.85
C TYR A 234 4.59 -25.16 7.29
N PHE A 235 4.84 -25.61 6.07
CA PHE A 235 3.99 -26.57 5.36
C PHE A 235 4.48 -27.99 5.62
N VAL A 236 3.59 -28.85 6.13
CA VAL A 236 3.92 -30.27 6.42
C VAL A 236 3.75 -31.11 5.15
N SER A 237 2.91 -30.66 4.22
CA SER A 237 2.70 -31.28 2.92
C SER A 237 3.06 -30.34 1.78
N GLN A 238 3.39 -30.92 0.63
CA GLN A 238 3.72 -30.17 -0.57
C GLN A 238 2.45 -29.55 -1.16
N LEU A 239 2.49 -28.26 -1.48
CA LEU A 239 1.43 -27.60 -2.23
C LEU A 239 1.51 -28.04 -3.70
N ASP A 240 0.47 -28.69 -4.20
CA ASP A 240 0.38 -29.05 -5.62
C ASP A 240 -0.01 -27.81 -6.43
N LEU A 241 0.99 -27.22 -7.08
CA LEU A 241 0.86 -26.08 -7.96
C LEU A 241 1.15 -26.46 -9.42
N ALA A 242 1.05 -27.75 -9.77
CA ALA A 242 1.32 -28.22 -11.13
C ALA A 242 0.39 -27.59 -12.17
N GLU A 243 -0.84 -27.26 -11.77
CA GLU A 243 -1.86 -26.61 -12.60
C GLU A 243 -1.63 -25.09 -12.77
N LEU A 244 -0.66 -24.50 -12.06
CA LEU A 244 -0.34 -23.09 -12.20
C LEU A 244 0.22 -22.81 -13.61
N ASP A 245 -0.60 -22.13 -14.39
CA ASP A 245 -0.31 -21.77 -15.77
C ASP A 245 0.85 -20.76 -15.84
N ALA A 246 1.78 -20.97 -16.79
CA ALA A 246 2.96 -20.12 -16.94
C ALA A 246 2.62 -18.68 -17.34
N ASP A 247 1.56 -18.49 -18.14
CA ASP A 247 1.05 -17.18 -18.50
C ASP A 247 0.40 -16.49 -17.31
N ALA A 248 -0.39 -17.17 -16.48
CA ALA A 248 -0.93 -16.59 -15.25
C ALA A 248 0.18 -16.05 -14.34
N PHE A 249 1.27 -16.79 -14.17
CA PHE A 249 2.41 -16.30 -13.40
C PHE A 249 3.07 -15.07 -14.07
N ALA A 250 3.41 -15.17 -15.36
CA ALA A 250 4.14 -14.13 -16.08
C ALA A 250 3.34 -12.83 -16.25
N SER A 251 2.02 -12.94 -16.40
CA SER A 251 1.10 -11.80 -16.52
C SER A 251 0.72 -11.18 -15.17
N GLY A 252 1.17 -11.76 -14.06
CA GLY A 252 0.81 -11.33 -12.71
C GLY A 252 -0.62 -11.69 -12.31
N ARG A 253 -1.32 -12.56 -13.06
CA ARG A 253 -2.65 -13.10 -12.72
C ARG A 253 -2.60 -14.11 -11.58
N ALA A 254 -1.44 -14.71 -11.35
CA ALA A 254 -1.19 -15.53 -10.18
C ALA A 254 -0.77 -14.65 -8.99
N PHE A 255 -1.47 -14.76 -7.87
CA PHE A 255 -1.22 -13.95 -6.68
C PHE A 255 -1.41 -14.76 -5.39
N LEU A 256 -0.73 -14.31 -4.34
CA LEU A 256 -1.00 -14.67 -2.96
C LEU A 256 -2.14 -13.79 -2.45
N GLU A 257 -3.17 -14.39 -1.89
CA GLU A 257 -4.24 -13.74 -1.14
C GLU A 257 -4.12 -14.09 0.34
N LEU A 258 -4.11 -13.06 1.19
CA LEU A 258 -4.16 -13.22 2.65
C LEU A 258 -5.38 -12.48 3.19
N GLU A 259 -6.14 -13.15 4.05
CA GLU A 259 -7.17 -12.51 4.85
C GLU A 259 -6.64 -12.37 6.28
N ILE A 260 -6.34 -11.12 6.67
CA ILE A 260 -5.65 -10.81 7.92
C ILE A 260 -6.40 -9.76 8.75
N GLY A 261 -6.64 -10.08 10.01
CA GLY A 261 -7.22 -9.19 11.01
C GLY A 261 -6.11 -8.68 11.92
N VAL A 262 -5.83 -7.38 11.89
CA VAL A 262 -4.90 -6.77 12.84
C VAL A 262 -5.67 -5.88 13.80
N ARG A 263 -5.68 -6.25 15.08
CA ARG A 263 -6.20 -5.42 16.17
C ARG A 263 -5.04 -4.80 16.90
N SER A 264 -4.83 -3.50 16.70
CA SER A 264 -3.77 -2.76 17.39
C SER A 264 -4.27 -1.39 17.81
N SER A 265 -3.74 -0.89 18.92
CA SER A 265 -3.92 0.50 19.33
C SER A 265 -3.05 1.48 18.54
N THR A 266 -2.12 0.95 17.73
CA THR A 266 -1.13 1.72 16.98
C THR A 266 -1.06 1.23 15.53
N PRO A 267 -0.94 2.14 14.55
CA PRO A 267 -0.71 1.76 13.16
C PRO A 267 0.55 0.91 12.97
N VAL A 268 0.46 -0.03 12.04
CA VAL A 268 1.59 -0.85 11.58
C VAL A 268 2.01 -0.28 10.24
N TYR A 269 3.28 0.12 10.13
CA TYR A 269 3.76 0.83 8.96
C TYR A 269 4.56 -0.05 8.00
N TYR A 270 5.27 -1.06 8.52
CA TYR A 270 6.05 -1.98 7.71
C TYR A 270 5.67 -3.42 8.02
N SER A 271 5.25 -4.14 6.99
CA SER A 271 5.04 -5.57 6.99
C SER A 271 5.73 -6.19 5.78
N GLU A 272 6.10 -7.44 5.92
CA GLU A 272 6.80 -8.19 4.90
C GLU A 272 6.29 -9.62 4.91
N VAL A 273 6.16 -10.16 3.70
CA VAL A 273 5.78 -11.54 3.48
C VAL A 273 6.93 -12.21 2.75
N ASP A 274 7.45 -13.31 3.31
CA ASP A 274 8.43 -14.16 2.63
C ASP A 274 7.84 -15.52 2.33
N PHE A 275 8.18 -16.08 1.18
CA PHE A 275 8.06 -17.50 0.92
C PHE A 275 9.36 -18.21 1.27
N ILE A 276 9.24 -19.32 1.99
CA ILE A 276 10.34 -20.20 2.35
C ILE A 276 10.34 -21.38 1.37
N MET A 277 11.37 -21.46 0.54
CA MET A 277 11.56 -22.57 -0.39
C MET A 277 12.66 -23.50 0.12
N ARG A 278 12.38 -24.81 0.26
CA ARG A 278 13.42 -25.80 0.56
C ARG A 278 14.40 -25.91 -0.61
N GLY A 279 15.70 -25.93 -0.28
CA GLY A 279 16.74 -26.33 -1.22
C GLY A 279 16.66 -27.82 -1.58
N GLU A 280 17.14 -28.20 -2.76
CA GLU A 280 17.27 -29.61 -3.14
C GLU A 280 18.24 -30.31 -2.16
N GLY A 281 17.74 -31.24 -1.34
CA GLY A 281 18.55 -32.03 -0.40
C GLY A 281 18.13 -32.00 1.08
N CYS A 282 17.17 -31.15 1.46
CA CYS A 282 16.68 -31.06 2.84
C CYS A 282 15.42 -31.90 3.10
N VAL A 283 15.62 -33.18 3.40
CA VAL A 283 14.56 -34.07 3.93
C VAL A 283 15.07 -34.69 5.23
N ASP A 284 14.51 -34.28 6.36
CA ASP A 284 14.64 -35.01 7.61
C ASP A 284 13.48 -36.02 7.73
N GLU A 285 13.75 -37.18 8.32
CA GLU A 285 12.81 -38.31 8.38
C GLU A 285 11.66 -38.13 9.38
N LEU A 286 11.60 -37.03 10.14
CA LEU A 286 10.86 -37.03 11.40
C LEU A 286 9.68 -36.05 11.55
N GLY A 287 9.47 -35.07 10.68
CA GLY A 287 8.17 -34.37 10.59
C GLY A 287 7.59 -33.79 11.90
N VAL A 288 8.44 -33.39 12.86
CA VAL A 288 8.03 -32.79 14.14
C VAL A 288 8.75 -31.46 14.34
N CYS A 289 8.05 -30.45 14.85
CA CYS A 289 8.57 -29.11 15.15
C CYS A 289 9.78 -29.12 16.10
N ALA A 290 10.71 -28.18 15.84
CA ALA A 290 11.60 -27.45 16.76
C ALA A 290 12.66 -28.31 17.49
N ASP A 291 13.97 -28.12 17.32
CA ASP A 291 14.74 -26.88 17.51
C ASP A 291 15.94 -26.77 16.53
N TYR A 292 15.98 -27.60 15.49
CA TYR A 292 17.15 -27.77 14.59
C TYR A 292 16.86 -27.45 13.12
N ILE A 293 15.73 -26.79 12.84
CA ILE A 293 15.35 -26.43 11.46
C ILE A 293 16.27 -25.33 10.89
N ASP A 294 16.88 -24.51 11.74
CA ASP A 294 17.83 -23.49 11.30
C ASP A 294 19.01 -24.07 10.50
N GLU A 295 19.50 -25.27 10.84
CA GLU A 295 20.64 -25.90 10.13
C GLU A 295 20.26 -26.40 8.72
N CYS A 296 18.99 -26.76 8.47
CA CYS A 296 18.51 -27.10 7.11
C CYS A 296 18.06 -25.87 6.32
N LEU A 297 17.71 -24.78 6.99
CA LEU A 297 17.32 -23.51 6.35
C LEU A 297 18.50 -22.63 5.93
N VAL A 298 19.73 -22.93 6.37
CA VAL A 298 20.94 -22.16 5.98
C VAL A 298 21.15 -22.13 4.45
N GLU A 299 20.59 -23.10 3.71
CA GLU A 299 20.62 -23.12 2.23
C GLU A 299 19.25 -22.81 1.57
N GLY A 300 18.23 -22.49 2.37
CA GLY A 300 16.90 -22.11 1.87
C GLY A 300 16.97 -20.81 1.07
N LYS A 301 16.30 -20.79 -0.09
CA LYS A 301 16.13 -19.57 -0.88
C LYS A 301 14.87 -18.88 -0.41
N TRP A 302 15.03 -17.79 0.34
CA TRP A 302 13.94 -16.89 0.71
C TRP A 302 13.52 -16.11 -0.51
N PHE A 303 12.22 -16.00 -0.77
CA PHE A 303 11.69 -15.01 -1.72
C PHE A 303 10.84 -14.03 -0.95
N ARG A 304 11.19 -12.76 -1.05
CA ARG A 304 10.69 -11.71 -0.16
C ARG A 304 9.85 -10.71 -0.91
N ARG A 305 8.79 -10.25 -0.25
CA ARG A 305 8.09 -9.02 -0.58
C ARG A 305 8.03 -8.12 0.65
N GLY A 306 8.94 -7.14 0.69
CA GLY A 306 8.90 -6.03 1.65
C GLY A 306 7.90 -4.95 1.26
N GLY A 307 7.63 -4.04 2.20
CA GLY A 307 6.79 -2.87 1.97
C GLY A 307 5.32 -3.24 1.72
N LEU A 308 4.79 -4.15 2.54
CA LEU A 308 3.35 -4.38 2.65
C LEU A 308 2.86 -3.60 3.86
N ILE A 309 1.65 -3.05 3.75
CA ILE A 309 1.09 -2.22 4.81
C ILE A 309 -0.21 -2.89 5.22
N ILE A 310 -0.20 -3.43 6.42
CA ILE A 310 -1.33 -4.15 7.00
C ILE A 310 -2.02 -3.18 7.95
N ARG A 311 -3.29 -2.90 7.70
CA ARG A 311 -3.98 -1.81 8.39
C ARG A 311 -4.62 -2.37 9.65
N PRO A 312 -4.38 -1.76 10.83
CA PRO A 312 -5.19 -2.15 11.98
C PRO A 312 -6.63 -1.72 11.72
N ARG A 313 -7.56 -2.66 11.89
CA ARG A 313 -8.99 -2.38 11.90
C ARG A 313 -9.52 -2.58 13.31
N ALA A 314 -10.44 -1.72 13.72
CA ALA A 314 -11.15 -1.92 14.99
C ALA A 314 -11.89 -3.27 14.97
N GLU A 315 -12.48 -3.63 13.82
CA GLU A 315 -13.17 -4.89 13.57
C GLU A 315 -12.97 -5.30 12.10
N GLY A 316 -12.89 -6.61 11.85
CA GLY A 316 -12.82 -7.20 10.51
C GLY A 316 -11.40 -7.52 10.02
N TYR A 317 -11.33 -7.98 8.77
CA TYR A 317 -10.10 -8.41 8.11
C TYR A 317 -9.82 -7.54 6.88
N ASP A 318 -8.53 -7.36 6.60
CA ASP A 318 -8.03 -6.90 5.31
C ASP A 318 -7.86 -8.10 4.38
N LYS A 319 -8.23 -7.92 3.11
CA LYS A 319 -7.86 -8.84 2.04
C LYS A 319 -6.68 -8.26 1.27
N LEU A 320 -5.53 -8.91 1.37
CA LEU A 320 -4.30 -8.49 0.71
C LEU A 320 -4.04 -9.40 -0.49
N GLN A 321 -3.88 -8.83 -1.67
CA GLN A 321 -3.54 -9.55 -2.90
C GLN A 321 -2.17 -9.09 -3.41
N ILE A 322 -1.25 -10.02 -3.60
CA ILE A 322 0.13 -9.73 -3.99
C ILE A 322 0.50 -10.64 -5.18
N PRO A 323 0.78 -10.10 -6.38
CA PRO A 323 1.18 -10.93 -7.50
C PRO A 323 2.46 -11.71 -7.17
N LEU A 324 2.49 -13.01 -7.47
CA LEU A 324 3.63 -13.87 -7.14
C LEU A 324 4.92 -13.39 -7.83
N SER A 325 4.80 -12.74 -8.99
CA SER A 325 5.93 -12.16 -9.72
C SER A 325 6.61 -10.98 -8.99
N GLN A 326 6.00 -10.42 -7.95
CA GLN A 326 6.56 -9.30 -7.17
C GLN A 326 7.52 -9.75 -6.08
N PHE A 327 7.58 -11.05 -5.79
CA PHE A 327 8.54 -11.62 -4.86
C PHE A 327 9.90 -11.77 -5.54
N ALA A 328 10.97 -11.48 -4.82
CA ALA A 328 12.34 -11.56 -5.34
C ALA A 328 13.33 -11.94 -4.24
N ASN A 329 14.55 -12.27 -4.63
CA ASN A 329 15.68 -12.43 -3.72
C ASN A 329 17.00 -12.03 -4.38
N ASP A 330 18.12 -12.33 -3.72
CA ASP A 330 19.46 -12.03 -4.22
C ASP A 330 19.77 -12.68 -5.58
N LEU A 331 19.02 -13.72 -5.97
CA LEU A 331 19.14 -14.41 -7.25
C LEU A 331 18.14 -13.89 -8.31
N GLY A 332 17.49 -12.76 -8.04
CA GLY A 332 16.56 -12.09 -8.92
C GLY A 332 15.08 -12.39 -8.65
N PRO A 333 14.19 -12.08 -9.60
CA PRO A 333 12.75 -12.22 -9.41
C PRO A 333 12.34 -13.69 -9.24
N MET A 334 11.21 -13.90 -8.57
CA MET A 334 10.53 -15.20 -8.55
C MET A 334 10.10 -15.56 -9.98
N THR A 335 10.35 -16.81 -10.37
CA THR A 335 9.86 -17.37 -11.63
C THR A 335 8.88 -18.49 -11.34
N ARG A 336 7.97 -18.78 -12.28
CA ARG A 336 7.02 -19.90 -12.15
C ARG A 336 7.75 -21.20 -11.83
N ASP A 337 8.79 -21.54 -12.60
CA ASP A 337 9.57 -22.75 -12.37
C ASP A 337 10.21 -22.75 -10.98
N ARG A 338 10.73 -21.62 -10.49
CA ARG A 338 11.24 -21.51 -9.12
C ARG A 338 10.14 -21.52 -8.05
N PHE A 339 8.88 -21.31 -8.40
CA PHE A 339 7.77 -21.37 -7.44
C PHE A 339 7.18 -22.78 -7.37
N VAL A 340 7.08 -23.47 -8.51
CA VAL A 340 6.52 -24.84 -8.59
C VAL A 340 7.57 -25.94 -8.42
N SER A 341 8.86 -25.66 -8.65
CA SER A 341 9.95 -26.64 -8.60
C SER A 341 10.51 -26.89 -7.20
N PRO A 342 10.61 -25.92 -6.27
CA PRO A 342 10.99 -26.22 -4.92
C PRO A 342 9.75 -26.65 -4.15
N LEU A 343 9.96 -27.45 -3.12
CA LEU A 343 8.95 -27.67 -2.11
C LEU A 343 8.79 -26.34 -1.38
N LEU A 344 7.81 -25.56 -1.80
CA LEU A 344 7.31 -24.45 -1.02
C LEU A 344 7.03 -25.03 0.37
N SER A 345 7.79 -24.57 1.36
CA SER A 345 7.91 -25.21 2.67
C SER A 345 7.43 -24.35 3.81
N GLY A 346 7.16 -23.08 3.52
CA GLY A 346 6.55 -22.18 4.48
C GLY A 346 6.26 -20.80 3.90
N LEU A 347 5.51 -20.04 4.69
CA LEU A 347 5.27 -18.62 4.56
C LEU A 347 5.76 -17.96 5.85
N ARG A 348 6.47 -16.86 5.73
CA ARG A 348 6.82 -16.00 6.84
C ARG A 348 6.03 -14.71 6.71
N LEU A 349 5.42 -14.30 7.81
CA LEU A 349 4.81 -12.98 7.93
C LEU A 349 5.54 -12.25 9.05
N GLY A 350 6.11 -11.11 8.74
CA GLY A 350 6.62 -10.21 9.76
C GLY A 350 6.00 -8.85 9.61
N ALA A 351 5.76 -8.20 10.74
CA ALA A 351 5.55 -6.77 10.75
C ALA A 351 6.19 -6.17 11.99
N SER A 352 6.56 -4.90 11.88
CA SER A 352 6.93 -4.12 13.06
C SER A 352 5.66 -3.70 13.78
N PHE A 353 5.13 -4.60 14.60
CA PHE A 353 3.97 -4.33 15.43
C PHE A 353 4.40 -3.55 16.68
N LEU A 354 3.89 -2.33 16.82
CA LEU A 354 3.98 -1.60 18.07
C LEU A 354 3.08 -2.28 19.13
N TYR A 355 3.40 -2.05 20.41
CA TYR A 355 2.85 -2.74 21.60
C TYR A 355 1.36 -3.12 21.54
N ALA A 356 1.03 -4.29 22.11
CA ALA A 356 -0.35 -4.78 22.27
C ALA A 356 -1.12 -4.94 20.95
N THR A 357 -0.46 -5.47 19.93
CA THR A 357 -1.12 -5.93 18.71
C THR A 357 -1.57 -7.37 18.85
N GLU A 358 -2.69 -7.69 18.22
CA GLU A 358 -3.22 -9.03 18.02
C GLU A 358 -3.40 -9.21 16.51
N VAL A 359 -2.97 -10.37 16.01
CA VAL A 359 -2.99 -10.70 14.59
C VAL A 359 -3.75 -12.01 14.43
N ASP A 360 -4.77 -11.99 13.60
CA ASP A 360 -5.51 -13.15 13.16
C ASP A 360 -5.28 -13.35 11.67
N ILE A 361 -4.90 -14.55 11.25
CA ILE A 361 -4.85 -14.94 9.84
C ILE A 361 -5.96 -15.94 9.60
N ASP A 362 -6.94 -15.56 8.80
CA ASP A 362 -8.12 -16.37 8.50
C ASP A 362 -7.86 -17.32 7.35
N SER A 363 -7.26 -16.81 6.27
CA SER A 363 -6.93 -17.61 5.10
C SER A 363 -5.65 -17.16 4.43
N ILE A 364 -4.94 -18.13 3.85
CA ILE A 364 -3.79 -17.90 2.97
C ILE A 364 -4.04 -18.75 1.74
N THR A 365 -4.15 -18.12 0.57
CA THR A 365 -4.53 -18.82 -0.67
C THR A 365 -3.68 -18.34 -1.84
N VAL A 366 -3.21 -19.28 -2.67
CA VAL A 366 -2.66 -18.94 -3.99
C VAL A 366 -3.80 -19.02 -5.01
N ARG A 367 -4.00 -17.96 -5.81
CA ARG A 367 -5.09 -17.87 -6.81
C ARG A 367 -4.56 -17.51 -8.20
N TRP A 368 -5.22 -17.98 -9.27
CA TRP A 368 -4.90 -17.63 -10.66
C TRP A 368 -6.04 -17.81 -11.68
#